data_AF-A0A7W8E6I3-F1
#
_entry.id   AF-A0A7W8E6I3-F1
#
_cell.length_a   1.000
_cell.length_b   1.000
_cell.length_c   1.000
_cell.angle_alpha   90.00
_cell.angle_beta   90.00
_cell.angle_gamma   90.00
#
_symmetry.space_group_name_H-M   'P 1'
#
loop_
_entity.id
_entity.type
_entity.pdbx_description
1 polymer ?
#
loop_
_entity_poly.entity_id
_entity_poly.type
_entity_poly.pdbx_seq_one_letter_code
_entity_poly.pdbx_strand_id
1 'polypeptide(L)'
;MAKTFLQMDYMTGDTFTLTAALLLDPTVTVVYVYEEGTQERSSLYRTTSQIYQAVGLWDNRRVVLRATKSGLKTKAVYTAFKGMGGTKDSTDFVSQLRQEFSGIEGVDSVTAYMASRYTEFEAQDARSRTSNTNYESVAIASQKLYRAWKLDDARGKQREKLRGYVSSLVGGAREVLVLWSRQSGKGSGAHPELDSGYEQLRQLVQLFGREHQRSILLVGDDRVLGGFSKLQQIAKDFSTPSIRQPMPLKICAMGEFWKQAEFRNIWEDLRAENGSSHDAMLRFYQLLVWKELSDGRSVVHLGTRSGGLEAISLLGEDVLYMEVQGSITGARMLEFAKNGISYQRHEIEYSPGVRGRIATAIGRDKKGNPVNHGVGRTNIDDAMRTRLGELAEQHWNARNEGYDARRKEAHLRGEQKPVPALASNAKAFKKQIMDQQNDAVSGHRRHLQSKIKPLFSSGTFNKNTETGELDYRQYDYETTRGRGMSYTDLYALDLLVEQRFSGQRG
;
A
#
# COMPACT_ATOMS: atom_id res chain seq x y z
N MET A 1 -22.13 -15.81 -18.89
CA MET A 1 -22.97 -14.69 -19.37
C MET A 1 -22.08 -13.47 -19.51
N ALA A 2 -22.30 -12.64 -20.54
CA ALA A 2 -21.60 -11.37 -20.66
C ALA A 2 -21.90 -10.47 -19.45
N LYS A 3 -20.91 -9.70 -19.01
CA LYS A 3 -21.04 -8.78 -17.88
C LYS A 3 -20.85 -7.35 -18.36
N THR A 4 -21.66 -6.44 -17.83
CA THR A 4 -21.57 -5.01 -18.14
C THR A 4 -21.37 -4.22 -16.86
N PHE A 5 -20.28 -3.45 -16.78
CA PHE A 5 -19.99 -2.59 -15.63
C PHE A 5 -20.17 -1.11 -15.96
N LEU A 6 -20.70 -0.36 -15.02
CA LEU A 6 -20.87 1.09 -15.11
C LEU A 6 -19.70 1.81 -14.44
N GLN A 7 -18.95 2.63 -15.20
CA GLN A 7 -17.91 3.51 -14.67
C GLN A 7 -18.27 4.97 -14.93
N MET A 8 -18.11 5.83 -13.92
CA MET A 8 -18.23 7.28 -14.07
C MET A 8 -16.85 7.93 -14.24
N ASP A 9 -16.82 9.11 -14.86
CA ASP A 9 -15.60 9.90 -15.08
C ASP A 9 -14.74 10.18 -13.84
N TYR A 10 -15.36 10.37 -12.68
CA TYR A 10 -14.67 10.62 -11.41
C TYR A 10 -14.06 9.35 -10.77
N MET A 11 -14.39 8.16 -11.28
CA MET A 11 -13.96 6.85 -10.75
C MET A 11 -12.65 6.37 -11.38
N THR A 12 -11.65 7.26 -11.44
CA THR A 12 -10.37 6.97 -12.09
C THR A 12 -9.52 5.93 -11.36
N GLY A 13 -9.79 5.68 -10.08
CA GLY A 13 -9.12 4.63 -9.30
C GLY A 13 -9.49 3.23 -9.77
N ASP A 14 -10.74 3.02 -10.18
CA ASP A 14 -11.24 1.71 -10.58
C ASP A 14 -10.82 1.30 -12.00
N THR A 15 -10.19 2.21 -12.75
CA THR A 15 -9.77 1.96 -14.13
C THR A 15 -8.80 0.77 -14.23
N PHE A 16 -7.92 0.54 -13.24
CA PHE A 16 -7.03 -0.62 -13.27
C PHE A 16 -7.82 -1.93 -13.19
N THR A 17 -8.74 -2.06 -12.25
CA THR A 17 -9.52 -3.29 -12.07
C THR A 17 -10.49 -3.51 -13.25
N LEU A 18 -11.07 -2.44 -13.81
CA LEU A 18 -11.89 -2.52 -15.03
C LEU A 18 -11.09 -2.90 -16.28
N THR A 19 -9.89 -2.32 -16.47
CA THR A 19 -9.01 -2.73 -17.57
C THR A 19 -8.58 -4.18 -17.41
N ALA A 20 -8.31 -4.64 -16.18
CA ALA A 20 -8.01 -6.04 -15.91
C ALA A 20 -9.19 -6.97 -16.28
N ALA A 21 -10.41 -6.61 -15.87
CA ALA A 21 -11.62 -7.38 -16.21
C ALA A 21 -11.84 -7.46 -17.71
N LEU A 22 -11.65 -6.34 -18.41
CA LEU A 22 -11.72 -6.32 -19.85
C LEU A 22 -10.63 -7.23 -20.45
N LEU A 23 -9.36 -7.07 -20.06
CA LEU A 23 -8.26 -7.82 -20.69
C LEU A 23 -8.34 -9.34 -20.46
N LEU A 24 -8.81 -9.77 -19.30
CA LEU A 24 -8.88 -11.19 -18.97
C LEU A 24 -10.16 -11.87 -19.49
N ASP A 25 -11.28 -11.14 -19.59
CA ASP A 25 -12.54 -11.70 -20.07
C ASP A 25 -13.09 -10.90 -21.26
N PRO A 26 -13.04 -11.45 -22.49
CA PRO A 26 -13.53 -10.75 -23.68
C PRO A 26 -15.04 -10.48 -23.68
N THR A 27 -15.81 -11.13 -22.82
CA THR A 27 -17.27 -10.95 -22.70
C THR A 27 -17.68 -9.79 -21.78
N VAL A 28 -16.70 -9.16 -21.11
CA VAL A 28 -16.93 -7.96 -20.31
C VAL A 28 -17.03 -6.72 -21.19
N THR A 29 -18.02 -5.89 -20.87
CA THR A 29 -18.24 -4.54 -21.39
C THR A 29 -18.23 -3.53 -20.26
N VAL A 30 -17.72 -2.33 -20.51
CA VAL A 30 -17.77 -1.18 -19.60
C VAL A 30 -18.58 -0.07 -20.26
N VAL A 31 -19.62 0.42 -19.59
CA VAL A 31 -20.32 1.65 -19.96
C VAL A 31 -19.66 2.78 -19.19
N TYR A 32 -18.93 3.63 -19.91
CA TYR A 32 -18.24 4.78 -19.36
C TYR A 32 -19.06 6.06 -19.55
N VAL A 33 -19.54 6.60 -18.44
CA VAL A 33 -20.39 7.79 -18.41
C VAL A 33 -19.58 9.01 -17.98
N TYR A 34 -19.66 10.09 -18.73
CA TYR A 34 -18.93 11.33 -18.47
C TYR A 34 -19.83 12.57 -18.55
N GLU A 35 -19.46 13.63 -17.83
CA GLU A 35 -20.18 14.91 -17.91
C GLU A 35 -19.81 15.69 -19.18
N GLU A 36 -20.81 16.06 -19.97
CA GLU A 36 -20.62 16.91 -21.15
C GLU A 36 -20.32 18.37 -20.72
N GLY A 37 -19.37 19.04 -21.37
CA GLY A 37 -19.24 20.50 -21.34
C GLY A 37 -18.46 21.14 -20.17
N THR A 38 -17.68 20.41 -19.37
CA THR A 38 -16.83 21.03 -18.32
C THR A 38 -15.33 20.80 -18.57
N GLN A 39 -14.54 21.89 -18.72
CA GLN A 39 -13.10 21.82 -19.04
C GLN A 39 -12.28 20.96 -18.05
N GLU A 40 -12.55 21.05 -16.75
CA GLU A 40 -11.86 20.23 -15.74
C GLU A 40 -12.19 18.74 -15.86
N ARG A 41 -13.46 18.36 -16.10
CA ARG A 41 -13.81 16.94 -16.25
C ARG A 41 -13.51 16.39 -17.63
N SER A 42 -13.34 17.25 -18.62
CA SER A 42 -12.67 16.89 -19.88
C SER A 42 -11.29 16.30 -19.63
N SER A 43 -10.59 16.66 -18.55
CA SER A 43 -9.29 16.06 -18.20
C SER A 43 -9.39 14.64 -17.61
N LEU A 44 -10.38 14.37 -16.74
CA LEU A 44 -10.63 13.04 -16.17
C LEU A 44 -11.17 12.08 -17.23
N TYR A 45 -12.14 12.55 -18.02
CA TYR A 45 -12.61 11.87 -19.24
C TYR A 45 -11.43 11.50 -20.13
N ARG A 46 -10.61 12.49 -20.51
CA ARG A 46 -9.44 12.30 -21.38
C ARG A 46 -8.45 11.31 -20.78
N THR A 47 -8.17 11.39 -19.48
CA THR A 47 -7.24 10.47 -18.82
C THR A 47 -7.73 9.03 -18.89
N THR A 48 -8.98 8.77 -18.50
CA THR A 48 -9.54 7.41 -18.49
C THR A 48 -9.74 6.88 -19.91
N SER A 49 -10.17 7.71 -20.86
CA SER A 49 -10.32 7.29 -22.26
C SER A 49 -8.97 6.95 -22.90
N GLN A 50 -7.96 7.80 -22.68
CA GLN A 50 -6.60 7.52 -23.14
C GLN A 50 -6.03 6.25 -22.52
N ILE A 51 -6.36 5.92 -21.27
CA ILE A 51 -5.97 4.65 -20.66
C ILE A 51 -6.55 3.48 -21.45
N TYR A 52 -7.87 3.46 -21.67
CA TYR A 52 -8.52 2.38 -22.43
C TYR A 52 -8.01 2.28 -23.87
N GLN A 53 -7.76 3.41 -24.52
CA GLN A 53 -7.15 3.45 -25.86
C GLN A 53 -5.73 2.90 -25.85
N ALA A 54 -4.91 3.32 -24.88
CA ALA A 54 -3.51 2.93 -24.80
C ALA A 54 -3.34 1.42 -24.63
N VAL A 55 -4.26 0.74 -23.92
CA VAL A 55 -4.26 -0.73 -23.79
C VAL A 55 -5.12 -1.45 -24.83
N GLY A 56 -5.57 -0.76 -25.89
CA GLY A 56 -6.28 -1.36 -27.02
C GLY A 56 -7.70 -1.84 -26.71
N LEU A 57 -8.32 -1.34 -25.64
CA LEU A 57 -9.65 -1.75 -25.20
C LEU A 57 -10.78 -0.92 -25.81
N TRP A 58 -10.45 0.26 -26.34
CA TRP A 58 -11.42 1.23 -26.84
C TRP A 58 -12.08 0.79 -28.15
N ASP A 59 -11.28 0.36 -29.13
CA ASP A 59 -11.73 0.14 -30.50
C ASP A 59 -12.53 -1.17 -30.67
N ASN A 60 -12.48 -2.05 -29.66
CA ASN A 60 -13.17 -3.33 -29.68
C ASN A 60 -14.65 -3.23 -29.23
N ARG A 61 -15.22 -2.02 -29.11
CA ARG A 61 -16.58 -1.74 -28.60
C ARG A 61 -16.86 -2.25 -27.18
N ARG A 62 -15.80 -2.51 -26.42
CA ARG A 62 -15.87 -3.01 -25.05
C ARG A 62 -16.00 -1.89 -24.03
N VAL A 63 -15.74 -0.66 -24.47
CA VAL A 63 -16.02 0.56 -23.72
C VAL A 63 -17.06 1.37 -24.48
N VAL A 64 -18.23 1.55 -23.88
CA VAL A 64 -19.35 2.27 -24.48
C VAL A 64 -19.48 3.64 -23.81
N LEU A 65 -19.37 4.70 -24.60
CA LEU A 65 -19.40 6.07 -24.10
C LEU A 65 -20.80 6.63 -24.01
N ARG A 66 -21.10 7.26 -22.88
CA ARG A 66 -22.38 7.92 -22.66
C ARG A 66 -22.12 9.29 -22.03
N ALA A 67 -22.32 10.34 -22.82
CA ALA A 67 -22.39 11.69 -22.28
C ALA A 67 -23.66 11.83 -21.45
N THR A 68 -23.56 12.47 -20.29
CA THR A 68 -24.76 12.98 -19.62
C THR A 68 -25.27 14.21 -20.38
N LYS A 69 -26.59 14.45 -20.32
CA LYS A 69 -27.15 15.72 -20.83
C LYS A 69 -26.48 16.90 -20.11
N SER A 70 -26.33 18.04 -20.79
CA SER A 70 -25.82 19.27 -20.17
C SER A 70 -26.48 19.54 -18.82
N GLY A 71 -25.65 19.76 -17.79
CA GLY A 71 -26.10 20.00 -16.40
C GLY A 71 -26.31 18.75 -15.55
N LEU A 72 -26.45 17.56 -16.14
CA LEU A 72 -26.63 16.32 -15.39
C LEU A 72 -25.29 15.79 -14.86
N LYS A 73 -25.17 15.73 -13.53
CA LYS A 73 -23.93 15.32 -12.87
C LYS A 73 -23.75 13.79 -12.81
N THR A 74 -22.59 13.27 -13.20
CA THR A 74 -22.26 11.82 -13.16
C THR A 74 -22.37 11.26 -11.75
N LYS A 75 -22.06 12.07 -10.72
CA LYS A 75 -22.28 11.69 -9.32
C LYS A 75 -23.77 11.45 -9.02
N ALA A 76 -24.66 12.32 -9.49
CA ALA A 76 -26.10 12.15 -9.31
C ALA A 76 -26.63 10.92 -10.07
N VAL A 77 -26.12 10.69 -11.29
CA VAL A 77 -26.41 9.46 -12.07
C VAL A 77 -26.01 8.22 -11.29
N TYR A 78 -24.82 8.19 -10.69
CA TYR A 78 -24.38 7.02 -9.93
C TYR A 78 -25.15 6.82 -8.62
N THR A 79 -25.48 7.89 -7.90
CA THR A 79 -26.35 7.81 -6.72
C THR A 79 -27.71 7.21 -7.08
N ALA A 80 -28.31 7.66 -8.20
CA ALA A 80 -29.56 7.11 -8.71
C ALA A 80 -29.41 5.65 -9.14
N PHE A 81 -28.29 5.31 -9.77
CA PHE A 81 -27.97 3.93 -10.16
C PHE A 81 -27.92 2.98 -8.97
N LYS A 82 -27.37 3.44 -7.84
CA LYS A 82 -27.32 2.70 -6.57
C LYS A 82 -28.65 2.72 -5.80
N GLY A 83 -29.68 3.41 -6.30
CA GLY A 83 -30.97 3.53 -5.63
C GLY A 83 -30.95 4.42 -4.37
N MET A 84 -29.92 5.26 -4.20
CA MET A 84 -29.74 6.12 -3.02
C MET A 84 -30.36 7.51 -3.22
N GLY A 85 -31.34 7.64 -4.11
CA GLY A 85 -31.92 8.91 -4.53
C GLY A 85 -31.25 9.49 -5.78
N GLY A 86 -31.83 10.57 -6.31
CA GLY A 86 -31.40 11.20 -7.55
C GLY A 86 -32.39 12.25 -8.02
N THR A 87 -32.03 13.04 -9.01
CA THR A 87 -33.01 13.88 -9.71
C THR A 87 -33.87 12.99 -10.62
N LYS A 88 -35.00 13.53 -11.09
CA LYS A 88 -35.80 12.86 -12.12
C LYS A 88 -34.94 12.52 -13.34
N ASP A 89 -34.16 13.48 -13.83
CA ASP A 89 -33.28 13.31 -14.98
C ASP A 89 -32.22 12.21 -14.78
N SER A 90 -31.62 12.12 -13.58
CA SER A 90 -30.64 11.07 -13.29
C SER A 90 -31.27 9.68 -13.23
N THR A 91 -32.51 9.60 -12.72
CA THR A 91 -33.28 8.35 -12.62
C THR A 91 -33.77 7.89 -14.00
N ASP A 92 -34.23 8.81 -14.83
CA ASP A 92 -34.63 8.55 -16.21
C ASP A 92 -33.42 8.07 -17.04
N PHE A 93 -32.26 8.72 -16.87
CA PHE A 93 -31.01 8.30 -17.53
C PHE A 93 -30.58 6.89 -17.09
N VAL A 94 -30.63 6.58 -15.79
CA VAL A 94 -30.34 5.23 -15.28
C VAL A 94 -31.32 4.19 -15.83
N SER A 95 -32.60 4.54 -15.96
CA SER A 95 -33.61 3.66 -16.54
C SER A 95 -33.30 3.34 -18.00
N GLN A 96 -32.88 4.34 -18.79
CA GLN A 96 -32.41 4.15 -20.16
C GLN A 96 -31.17 3.25 -20.21
N LEU A 97 -30.18 3.47 -19.32
CA LEU A 97 -29.00 2.60 -19.24
C LEU A 97 -29.37 1.15 -18.95
N ARG A 98 -30.32 0.89 -18.04
CA ARG A 98 -30.75 -0.47 -17.71
C ARG A 98 -31.56 -1.14 -18.82
N GLN A 99 -32.32 -0.37 -19.59
CA GLN A 99 -33.02 -0.87 -20.78
C GLN A 99 -32.04 -1.24 -21.90
N GLU A 100 -31.02 -0.40 -22.11
CA GLU A 100 -30.00 -0.63 -23.14
C GLU A 100 -29.01 -1.74 -22.76
N PHE A 101 -28.60 -1.78 -21.49
CA PHE A 101 -27.61 -2.71 -20.96
C PHE A 101 -28.23 -3.59 -19.88
N SER A 102 -28.92 -4.65 -20.30
CA SER A 102 -29.52 -5.61 -19.38
C SER A 102 -28.49 -6.18 -18.40
N GLY A 103 -28.80 -6.11 -17.11
CA GLY A 103 -27.91 -6.60 -16.05
C GLY A 103 -26.66 -5.76 -15.82
N ILE A 104 -26.64 -4.47 -16.23
CA ILE A 104 -25.54 -3.56 -15.90
C ILE A 104 -25.36 -3.45 -14.37
N GLU A 105 -24.12 -3.62 -13.92
CA GLU A 105 -23.72 -3.56 -12.51
C GLU A 105 -22.83 -2.34 -12.25
N GLY A 106 -22.77 -1.90 -10.99
CA GLY A 106 -21.92 -0.79 -10.59
C GLY A 106 -20.44 -1.20 -10.57
N VAL A 107 -19.51 -0.24 -10.66
CA VAL A 107 -18.07 -0.53 -10.63
C VAL A 107 -17.64 -1.28 -9.37
N ASP A 108 -18.38 -1.17 -8.26
CA ASP A 108 -18.09 -1.90 -7.02
C ASP A 108 -18.17 -3.43 -7.18
N SER A 109 -18.94 -3.92 -8.15
CA SER A 109 -19.05 -5.35 -8.46
C SER A 109 -17.84 -5.92 -9.24
N VAL A 110 -17.07 -5.07 -9.93
CA VAL A 110 -15.98 -5.53 -10.83
C VAL A 110 -14.92 -6.31 -10.08
N THR A 111 -14.70 -6.00 -8.81
CA THR A 111 -13.69 -6.68 -7.98
C THR A 111 -14.16 -8.06 -7.56
N ALA A 112 -15.41 -8.21 -7.13
CA ALA A 112 -15.97 -9.54 -6.85
C ALA A 112 -15.97 -10.40 -8.12
N TYR A 113 -16.30 -9.79 -9.26
CA TYR A 113 -16.17 -10.44 -10.56
C TYR A 113 -14.74 -10.89 -10.83
N MET A 114 -13.78 -9.96 -10.75
CA MET A 114 -12.36 -10.25 -10.98
C MET A 114 -11.84 -11.32 -10.07
N ALA A 115 -12.14 -11.25 -8.77
CA ALA A 115 -11.80 -12.28 -7.80
C ALA A 115 -12.27 -13.66 -8.26
N SER A 116 -13.57 -13.81 -8.54
CA SER A 116 -14.13 -15.11 -8.96
C SER A 116 -13.50 -15.66 -10.25
N ARG A 117 -13.16 -14.79 -11.19
CA ARG A 117 -12.55 -15.19 -12.47
C ARG A 117 -11.06 -15.42 -12.37
N TYR A 118 -10.37 -14.74 -11.47
CA TYR A 118 -8.93 -14.82 -11.31
C TYR A 118 -8.52 -16.27 -11.03
N THR A 119 -9.18 -16.94 -10.07
CA THR A 119 -8.94 -18.36 -9.78
C THR A 119 -9.29 -19.28 -10.95
N GLU A 120 -10.35 -18.98 -11.71
CA GLU A 120 -10.71 -19.75 -12.91
C GLU A 120 -9.63 -19.65 -13.99
N PHE A 121 -9.06 -18.45 -14.20
CA PHE A 121 -7.97 -18.24 -15.15
C PHE A 121 -6.70 -18.98 -14.75
N GLU A 122 -6.39 -19.06 -13.45
CA GLU A 122 -5.29 -19.89 -12.95
C GLU A 122 -5.57 -21.38 -13.19
N ALA A 123 -6.78 -21.85 -12.89
CA ALA A 123 -7.14 -23.27 -12.98
C ALA A 123 -7.24 -23.80 -14.41
N GLN A 124 -7.77 -23.01 -15.35
CA GLN A 124 -7.94 -23.42 -16.74
C GLN A 124 -6.59 -23.62 -17.45
N ASP A 125 -5.59 -22.80 -17.13
CA ASP A 125 -4.26 -22.89 -17.74
C ASP A 125 -3.36 -23.92 -17.04
N ALA A 126 -3.55 -24.18 -15.73
CA ALA A 126 -2.90 -25.31 -15.07
C ALA A 126 -3.25 -26.65 -15.76
N ARG A 127 -4.46 -26.77 -16.32
CA ARG A 127 -4.92 -27.95 -17.07
C ARG A 127 -4.39 -28.02 -18.50
N SER A 128 -4.03 -26.88 -19.10
CA SER A 128 -3.47 -26.83 -20.48
C SER A 128 -1.97 -27.15 -20.51
N ARG A 129 -1.27 -27.07 -19.38
CA ARG A 129 0.16 -27.34 -19.24
C ARG A 129 0.44 -28.80 -18.87
N THR A 130 0.56 -29.66 -19.88
CA THR A 130 1.12 -31.02 -19.74
C THR A 130 2.65 -31.07 -19.85
N SER A 131 3.41 -29.96 -19.77
CA SER A 131 4.88 -30.04 -19.86
C SER A 131 5.65 -28.89 -19.18
N ASN A 132 6.37 -29.26 -18.10
CA ASN A 132 7.79 -28.95 -17.87
C ASN A 132 8.31 -27.51 -18.01
N THR A 133 7.64 -26.50 -17.42
CA THR A 133 8.28 -25.19 -17.20
C THR A 133 8.21 -24.75 -15.74
N ASN A 134 9.38 -24.75 -15.10
CA ASN A 134 9.64 -24.26 -13.74
C ASN A 134 9.59 -22.71 -13.70
N TYR A 135 8.42 -22.13 -13.95
CA TYR A 135 8.15 -20.75 -13.54
C TYR A 135 7.42 -20.80 -12.20
N GLU A 136 8.16 -20.51 -11.13
CA GLU A 136 7.65 -20.30 -9.78
C GLU A 136 6.51 -19.28 -9.78
N SER A 137 5.34 -19.73 -9.32
CA SER A 137 4.27 -19.04 -8.57
C SER A 137 3.81 -17.62 -8.93
N VAL A 138 4.17 -17.03 -10.07
CA VAL A 138 3.47 -15.83 -10.56
C VAL A 138 2.20 -16.28 -11.25
N ALA A 139 1.06 -15.97 -10.63
CA ALA A 139 -0.28 -16.20 -11.16
C ALA A 139 -0.33 -15.78 -12.65
N ILE A 140 -0.81 -16.68 -13.49
CA ILE A 140 -0.89 -16.56 -14.95
C ILE A 140 -1.71 -15.31 -15.34
N ALA A 141 -2.74 -15.00 -14.57
CA ALA A 141 -3.50 -13.76 -14.68
C ALA A 141 -2.62 -12.53 -14.48
N SER A 142 -1.72 -12.49 -13.48
CA SER A 142 -0.75 -11.39 -13.31
C SER A 142 0.15 -11.23 -14.54
N GLN A 143 0.63 -12.32 -15.14
CA GLN A 143 1.47 -12.25 -16.35
C GLN A 143 0.68 -11.75 -17.57
N LYS A 144 -0.58 -12.20 -17.72
CA LYS A 144 -1.48 -11.70 -18.76
C LYS A 144 -1.72 -10.21 -18.59
N LEU A 145 -2.01 -9.75 -17.37
CA LEU A 145 -2.20 -8.33 -17.07
C LEU A 145 -0.93 -7.52 -17.32
N TYR A 146 0.24 -8.03 -16.92
CA TYR A 146 1.52 -7.39 -17.16
C TYR A 146 1.77 -7.13 -18.66
N ARG A 147 1.54 -8.14 -19.51
CA ARG A 147 1.63 -7.99 -20.97
C ARG A 147 0.57 -7.05 -21.53
N ALA A 148 -0.67 -7.22 -21.07
CA ALA A 148 -1.82 -6.50 -21.60
C ALA A 148 -1.80 -5.01 -21.24
N TRP A 149 -1.23 -4.65 -20.09
CA TRP A 149 -0.90 -3.28 -19.71
C TRP A 149 0.40 -2.76 -20.34
N LYS A 150 0.96 -3.48 -21.33
CA LYS A 150 2.13 -3.08 -22.12
C LYS A 150 3.37 -2.81 -21.26
N LEU A 151 3.48 -3.51 -20.13
CA LEU A 151 4.62 -3.35 -19.22
C LEU A 151 5.91 -3.95 -19.83
N ASP A 152 5.77 -4.89 -20.78
CA ASP A 152 6.86 -5.46 -21.58
C ASP A 152 7.43 -4.54 -22.67
N ASP A 153 6.77 -3.42 -22.97
CA ASP A 153 7.25 -2.45 -23.97
C ASP A 153 8.44 -1.66 -23.43
N ALA A 154 8.56 -1.54 -22.10
CA ALA A 154 9.74 -1.03 -21.44
C ALA A 154 10.91 -2.02 -21.60
N ARG A 155 11.83 -1.73 -22.53
CA ARG A 155 13.01 -2.57 -22.83
C ARG A 155 14.31 -1.74 -22.76
N GLY A 156 15.45 -2.41 -22.91
CA GLY A 156 16.75 -1.75 -23.11
C GLY A 156 17.03 -0.58 -22.16
N LYS A 157 17.21 0.61 -22.74
CA LYS A 157 17.58 1.85 -22.01
C LYS A 157 16.55 2.26 -20.97
N GLN A 158 15.26 2.09 -21.22
CA GLN A 158 14.21 2.45 -20.25
C GLN A 158 14.31 1.59 -18.99
N ARG A 159 14.57 0.29 -19.15
CA ARG A 159 14.77 -0.63 -18.03
C ARG A 159 16.04 -0.33 -17.24
N GLU A 160 17.11 0.07 -17.92
CA GLU A 160 18.34 0.51 -17.26
C GLU A 160 18.11 1.79 -16.44
N LYS A 161 17.47 2.81 -17.05
CA LYS A 161 17.09 4.05 -16.35
C LYS A 161 16.17 3.76 -15.16
N LEU A 162 15.18 2.88 -15.33
CA LEU A 162 14.28 2.46 -14.24
C LEU A 162 15.04 1.75 -13.11
N ARG A 163 15.96 0.83 -13.43
CA ARG A 163 16.83 0.17 -12.44
C ARG A 163 17.68 1.16 -11.67
N GLY A 164 18.28 2.13 -12.36
CA GLY A 164 19.02 3.22 -11.73
C GLY A 164 18.13 4.05 -10.80
N TYR A 165 16.94 4.43 -11.28
CA TYR A 165 15.94 5.15 -10.49
C TYR A 165 15.57 4.36 -9.24
N VAL A 166 15.14 3.11 -9.36
CA VAL A 166 14.76 2.25 -8.23
C VAL A 166 15.90 2.04 -7.23
N SER A 167 17.11 1.77 -7.73
CA SER A 167 18.30 1.61 -6.87
C SER A 167 18.59 2.86 -6.07
N SER A 168 18.36 4.04 -6.66
CA SER A 168 18.53 5.32 -5.96
C SER A 168 17.53 5.51 -4.82
N LEU A 169 16.35 4.87 -4.84
CA LEU A 169 15.31 5.03 -3.83
C LEU A 169 15.62 4.23 -2.56
N VAL A 170 16.08 2.99 -2.71
CA VAL A 170 16.23 2.03 -1.61
C VAL A 170 17.66 1.65 -1.26
N GLY A 171 18.64 2.04 -2.10
CA GLY A 171 20.03 1.64 -1.93
C GLY A 171 20.20 0.12 -1.99
N GLY A 172 20.96 -0.43 -1.05
CA GLY A 172 21.22 -1.87 -0.93
C GLY A 172 20.23 -2.65 -0.06
N ALA A 173 19.09 -2.07 0.32
CA ALA A 173 18.13 -2.73 1.19
C ALA A 173 17.51 -3.97 0.52
N ARG A 174 17.39 -5.06 1.30
CA ARG A 174 16.74 -6.31 0.88
C ARG A 174 15.26 -6.35 1.22
N GLU A 175 14.87 -5.64 2.28
CA GLU A 175 13.49 -5.47 2.67
C GLU A 175 13.06 -4.04 2.38
N VAL A 176 11.89 -3.88 1.76
CA VAL A 176 11.32 -2.58 1.45
C VAL A 176 9.87 -2.55 1.90
N LEU A 177 9.52 -1.52 2.67
CA LEU A 177 8.13 -1.21 3.00
C LEU A 177 7.69 0.04 2.26
N VAL A 178 6.62 -0.08 1.49
CA VAL A 178 6.02 1.03 0.74
C VAL A 178 4.77 1.50 1.47
N LEU A 179 4.83 2.65 2.12
CA LEU A 179 3.70 3.26 2.83
C LEU A 179 2.94 4.21 1.90
N TRP A 180 1.66 3.90 1.65
CA TRP A 180 0.79 4.65 0.77
C TRP A 180 -0.05 5.69 1.52
N SER A 181 0.11 6.95 1.15
CA SER A 181 -0.74 8.05 1.54
C SER A 181 -1.91 8.20 0.57
N ARG A 182 -3.10 8.42 1.14
CA ARG A 182 -4.30 8.78 0.40
C ARG A 182 -4.94 10.01 1.02
N GLN A 183 -5.41 10.93 0.18
CA GLN A 183 -6.07 12.17 0.57
C GLN A 183 -7.28 12.43 -0.33
N SER A 184 -8.47 12.28 0.21
CA SER A 184 -9.72 12.48 -0.48
C SER A 184 -10.06 13.97 -0.64
N GLY A 185 -11.08 14.25 -1.45
CA GLY A 185 -11.54 15.62 -1.72
C GLY A 185 -10.88 16.31 -2.93
N LYS A 186 -9.82 15.75 -3.51
CA LYS A 186 -9.30 16.19 -4.83
C LYS A 186 -10.09 15.50 -5.95
N GLY A 187 -11.10 16.18 -6.51
CA GLY A 187 -11.74 15.87 -7.80
C GLY A 187 -12.60 14.58 -7.91
N SER A 188 -12.36 13.56 -7.07
CA SER A 188 -13.00 12.23 -7.16
C SER A 188 -14.08 11.97 -6.09
N GLY A 189 -14.42 12.99 -5.30
CA GLY A 189 -15.32 12.88 -4.14
C GLY A 189 -14.56 12.72 -2.82
N ALA A 190 -15.20 13.16 -1.74
CA ALA A 190 -14.67 12.99 -0.39
C ALA A 190 -14.94 11.55 0.07
N HIS A 191 -13.86 10.87 0.45
CA HIS A 191 -13.83 9.52 1.03
C HIS A 191 -12.94 9.57 2.27
N PRO A 192 -13.28 10.39 3.28
CA PRO A 192 -12.45 10.58 4.47
C PRO A 192 -12.22 9.28 5.25
N GLU A 193 -13.08 8.29 5.07
CA GLU A 193 -12.91 6.94 5.60
C GLU A 193 -11.70 6.19 5.00
N LEU A 194 -11.22 6.64 3.84
CA LEU A 194 -10.06 6.07 3.14
C LEU A 194 -8.81 6.95 3.25
N ASP A 195 -8.86 8.06 3.98
CA ASP A 195 -7.72 8.98 4.09
C ASP A 195 -6.64 8.45 5.04
N SER A 196 -5.38 8.65 4.67
CA SER A 196 -4.24 8.35 5.52
C SER A 196 -3.76 9.63 6.21
N GLY A 197 -3.79 9.68 7.54
CA GLY A 197 -3.21 10.79 8.29
C GLY A 197 -1.68 10.83 8.19
N TYR A 198 -1.07 12.01 8.02
CA TYR A 198 0.41 12.13 8.05
C TYR A 198 1.01 11.69 9.39
N GLU A 199 0.28 11.88 10.48
CA GLU A 199 0.72 11.41 11.80
C GLU A 199 0.68 9.89 11.90
N GLN A 200 -0.32 9.23 11.29
CA GLN A 200 -0.30 7.77 11.15
C GLN A 200 0.95 7.33 10.39
N LEU A 201 1.30 7.98 9.27
CA LEU A 201 2.50 7.61 8.51
C LEU A 201 3.76 7.76 9.37
N ARG A 202 3.88 8.80 10.19
CA ARG A 202 4.98 8.94 11.17
C ARG A 202 5.03 7.78 12.14
N GLN A 203 3.88 7.40 12.70
CA GLN A 203 3.79 6.29 13.65
C GLN A 203 4.16 4.95 13.00
N LEU A 204 3.75 4.70 11.75
CA LEU A 204 4.17 3.52 10.99
C LEU A 204 5.67 3.53 10.71
N VAL A 205 6.23 4.67 10.30
CA VAL A 205 7.68 4.83 10.12
C VAL A 205 8.42 4.57 11.44
N GLN A 206 7.90 5.06 12.57
CA GLN A 206 8.50 4.84 13.88
C GLN A 206 8.40 3.38 14.33
N LEU A 207 7.29 2.71 14.02
CA LEU A 207 7.05 1.31 14.34
C LEU A 207 7.99 0.41 13.55
N PHE A 208 7.97 0.53 12.22
CA PHE A 208 8.72 -0.34 11.32
C PHE A 208 10.18 0.08 11.13
N GLY A 209 10.52 1.33 11.42
CA GLY A 209 11.88 1.84 11.31
C GLY A 209 12.83 1.25 12.35
N ARG A 210 12.31 0.69 13.45
CA ARG A 210 13.12 0.07 14.51
C ARG A 210 13.71 -1.27 14.12
N GLU A 211 13.24 -1.87 13.03
CA GLU A 211 13.71 -3.17 12.55
C GLU A 211 14.87 -2.97 11.58
N HIS A 212 16.01 -3.61 11.88
CA HIS A 212 17.23 -3.46 11.09
C HIS A 212 17.03 -3.93 9.64
N GLN A 213 17.68 -3.24 8.70
CA GLN A 213 17.83 -3.61 7.26
C GLN A 213 16.64 -3.36 6.32
N ARG A 214 15.63 -2.58 6.73
CA ARG A 214 14.53 -2.17 5.84
C ARG A 214 14.74 -0.78 5.26
N SER A 215 14.33 -0.56 4.02
CA SER A 215 14.08 0.79 3.47
C SER A 215 12.59 1.09 3.47
N ILE A 216 12.21 2.33 3.77
CA ILE A 216 10.80 2.77 3.77
C ILE A 216 10.59 3.80 2.66
N LEU A 217 9.63 3.52 1.77
CA LEU A 217 9.20 4.45 0.73
C LEU A 217 7.85 5.06 1.12
N LEU A 218 7.74 6.38 1.13
CA LEU A 218 6.48 7.10 1.36
C LEU A 218 5.90 7.53 0.02
N VAL A 219 4.81 6.92 -0.43
CA VAL A 219 4.25 7.06 -1.78
C VAL A 219 2.81 7.53 -1.70
N GLY A 220 2.29 8.20 -2.72
CA GLY A 220 0.87 8.51 -2.83
C GLY A 220 0.56 10.00 -2.88
N ASP A 221 -0.61 10.37 -2.36
CA ASP A 221 -1.05 11.76 -2.31
C ASP A 221 -0.19 12.58 -1.35
N ASP A 222 0.35 13.69 -1.84
CA ASP A 222 1.16 14.60 -1.03
C ASP A 222 0.50 15.98 -0.96
N ARG A 223 0.61 16.60 0.23
CA ARG A 223 0.18 17.98 0.47
C ARG A 223 1.42 18.84 0.53
N VAL A 224 1.54 19.74 -0.44
CA VAL A 224 2.55 20.79 -0.45
C VAL A 224 1.97 22.01 0.23
N LEU A 225 2.47 22.35 1.41
CA LEU A 225 2.08 23.57 2.14
C LEU A 225 3.30 24.49 2.23
N GLY A 226 3.19 25.70 1.71
CA GLY A 226 4.31 26.66 1.69
C GLY A 226 5.54 26.18 0.92
N GLY A 227 5.34 25.37 -0.13
CA GLY A 227 6.44 24.77 -0.91
C GLY A 227 7.06 23.51 -0.30
N PHE A 228 6.60 23.07 0.88
CA PHE A 228 7.12 21.89 1.54
C PHE A 228 6.18 20.69 1.41
N SER A 229 6.70 19.59 0.87
CA SER A 229 6.03 18.28 0.87
C SER A 229 5.96 17.71 2.29
N LYS A 230 4.77 17.23 2.68
CA LYS A 230 4.57 16.61 3.98
C LYS A 230 5.25 15.24 4.07
N LEU A 231 5.28 14.48 2.98
CA LEU A 231 6.01 13.22 2.94
C LEU A 231 7.53 13.43 3.04
N GLN A 232 8.07 14.43 2.34
CA GLN A 232 9.49 14.81 2.47
C GLN A 232 9.82 15.28 3.88
N GLN A 233 8.92 16.02 4.53
CA GLN A 233 9.08 16.39 5.93
C GLN A 233 9.20 15.16 6.83
N ILE A 234 8.32 14.17 6.69
CA ILE A 234 8.41 12.91 7.45
C ILE A 234 9.75 12.22 7.18
N ALA A 235 10.16 12.06 5.91
CA ALA A 235 11.44 11.44 5.59
C ALA A 235 12.63 12.17 6.24
N LYS A 236 12.61 13.50 6.25
CA LYS A 236 13.65 14.34 6.87
C LYS A 236 13.66 14.22 8.40
N ASP A 237 12.49 14.26 9.03
CA ASP A 237 12.32 14.14 10.49
C ASP A 237 13.02 12.87 11.00
N PHE A 238 12.86 11.76 10.28
CA PHE A 238 13.45 10.47 10.62
C PHE A 238 14.86 10.23 10.04
N SER A 239 15.33 11.01 9.07
CA SER A 239 16.72 10.90 8.58
C SER A 239 17.73 11.64 9.47
N THR A 240 17.27 12.40 10.47
CA THR A 240 18.13 13.22 11.33
C THR A 240 18.76 12.36 12.45
N PRO A 241 20.10 12.34 12.60
CA PRO A 241 20.81 11.46 13.55
C PRO A 241 20.45 11.63 15.05
N SER A 242 19.72 12.68 15.41
CA SER A 242 19.34 12.97 16.81
C SER A 242 18.32 11.99 17.39
N ILE A 243 17.66 11.20 16.55
CA ILE A 243 16.73 10.14 16.98
C ILE A 243 17.52 8.82 17.13
N ARG A 244 18.08 8.59 18.32
CA ARG A 244 18.90 7.40 18.68
C ARG A 244 18.09 6.10 18.73
N GLN A 245 17.64 5.61 17.58
CA GLN A 245 17.11 4.25 17.41
C GLN A 245 17.89 3.60 16.25
N PRO A 246 17.98 2.27 16.16
CA PRO A 246 18.35 1.66 14.88
C PRO A 246 17.32 2.12 13.86
N MET A 247 17.78 2.95 12.92
CA MET A 247 16.94 3.52 11.89
C MET A 247 16.94 2.60 10.66
N PRO A 248 15.88 2.65 9.82
CA PRO A 248 15.88 1.95 8.55
C PRO A 248 17.07 2.39 7.70
N LEU A 249 17.53 1.52 6.79
CA LEU A 249 18.64 1.79 5.87
C LEU A 249 18.42 3.10 5.10
N LYS A 250 17.17 3.39 4.72
CA LYS A 250 16.78 4.62 4.04
C LYS A 250 15.29 4.90 4.18
N ILE A 251 14.92 6.17 4.34
CA ILE A 251 13.53 6.64 4.20
C ILE A 251 13.48 7.60 3.02
N CYS A 252 12.65 7.29 2.02
CA CYS A 252 12.54 8.09 0.81
C CYS A 252 11.09 8.53 0.60
N ALA A 253 10.88 9.82 0.38
CA ALA A 253 9.58 10.35 0.02
C ALA A 253 9.44 10.44 -1.51
N MET A 254 8.39 9.81 -2.01
CA MET A 254 8.04 9.67 -3.42
C MET A 254 6.59 10.10 -3.67
N GLY A 255 6.15 11.17 -3.00
CA GLY A 255 4.83 11.75 -3.22
C GLY A 255 4.60 12.08 -4.69
N GLU A 256 3.44 11.69 -5.23
CA GLU A 256 3.03 11.84 -6.63
C GLU A 256 4.17 11.69 -7.66
N PHE A 257 5.12 10.76 -7.46
CA PHE A 257 6.37 10.70 -8.23
C PHE A 257 6.16 10.55 -9.73
N TRP A 258 5.01 9.98 -10.15
CA TRP A 258 4.59 9.89 -11.55
C TRP A 258 4.39 11.25 -12.24
N LYS A 259 4.36 12.35 -11.48
CA LYS A 259 4.33 13.73 -11.98
C LYS A 259 5.72 14.37 -12.06
N GLN A 260 6.73 13.77 -11.42
CA GLN A 260 8.07 14.33 -11.33
C GLN A 260 8.83 14.14 -12.64
N ALA A 261 9.71 15.10 -12.97
CA ALA A 261 10.47 15.09 -14.21
C ALA A 261 11.40 13.88 -14.27
N GLU A 262 12.05 13.55 -13.15
CA GLU A 262 12.98 12.43 -13.03
C GLU A 262 12.34 11.11 -13.46
N PHE A 263 11.10 10.85 -13.04
CA PHE A 263 10.37 9.65 -13.46
C PHE A 263 9.91 9.74 -14.91
N ARG A 264 9.39 10.89 -15.34
CA ARG A 264 8.90 11.08 -16.73
C ARG A 264 10.03 10.93 -17.76
N ASN A 265 11.24 11.37 -17.43
CA ASN A 265 12.42 11.30 -18.28
C ASN A 265 12.92 9.86 -18.52
N ILE A 266 12.50 8.89 -17.70
CA ILE A 266 12.73 7.47 -17.96
C ILE A 266 12.04 7.06 -19.27
N TRP A 267 10.89 7.67 -19.56
CA TRP A 267 9.96 7.25 -20.61
C TRP A 267 9.95 8.17 -21.83
N GLU A 268 10.83 9.19 -21.88
CA GLU A 268 10.87 10.19 -22.97
C GLU A 268 10.92 9.58 -24.38
N ASP A 269 11.72 8.52 -24.58
CA ASP A 269 11.81 7.88 -25.90
C ASP A 269 10.46 7.22 -26.28
N LEU A 270 9.78 6.58 -25.31
CA LEU A 270 8.44 6.01 -25.52
C LEU A 270 7.37 7.10 -25.67
N ARG A 271 7.63 8.34 -25.26
CA ARG A 271 6.73 9.47 -25.48
C ARG A 271 6.67 9.85 -26.95
N ALA A 272 7.82 9.85 -27.62
CA ALA A 272 7.91 10.11 -29.05
C ALA A 272 7.11 9.07 -29.85
N GLU A 273 7.14 7.80 -29.41
CA GLU A 273 6.44 6.69 -30.07
C GLU A 273 4.92 6.66 -29.77
N ASN A 274 4.51 6.92 -28.53
CA ASN A 274 3.11 6.76 -28.10
C ASN A 274 2.27 8.04 -28.19
N GLY A 275 2.86 9.18 -28.51
CA GLY A 275 2.17 10.46 -28.69
C GLY A 275 1.30 10.84 -27.49
N SER A 276 0.02 11.17 -27.75
CA SER A 276 -0.94 11.61 -26.73
C SER A 276 -1.33 10.52 -25.71
N SER A 277 -1.06 9.24 -26.01
CA SER A 277 -1.31 8.11 -25.10
C SER A 277 -0.23 7.98 -24.02
N HIS A 278 0.89 8.69 -24.17
CA HIS A 278 2.01 8.60 -23.24
C HIS A 278 1.62 8.96 -21.80
N ASP A 279 0.89 10.06 -21.60
CA ASP A 279 0.49 10.51 -20.27
C ASP A 279 -0.44 9.52 -19.57
N ALA A 280 -1.27 8.80 -20.33
CA ALA A 280 -2.07 7.70 -19.81
C ALA A 280 -1.21 6.48 -19.46
N MET A 281 -0.22 6.15 -20.30
CA MET A 281 0.71 5.07 -20.05
C MET A 281 1.61 5.30 -18.83
N LEU A 282 1.91 6.55 -18.44
CA LEU A 282 2.61 6.84 -17.19
C LEU A 282 1.92 6.22 -15.95
N ARG A 283 0.59 6.04 -15.98
CA ARG A 283 -0.16 5.36 -14.92
C ARG A 283 0.08 3.85 -14.87
N PHE A 284 0.44 3.22 -15.98
CA PHE A 284 0.85 1.81 -16.00
C PHE A 284 2.35 1.69 -15.75
N TYR A 285 3.17 2.62 -16.24
CA TYR A 285 4.62 2.62 -16.02
C TYR A 285 5.01 2.78 -14.56
N GLN A 286 4.21 3.43 -13.72
CA GLN A 286 4.44 3.39 -12.26
C GLN A 286 4.38 1.96 -11.70
N LEU A 287 3.62 1.04 -12.32
CA LEU A 287 3.57 -0.36 -11.89
C LEU A 287 4.90 -1.08 -12.13
N LEU A 288 5.67 -0.64 -13.14
CA LEU A 288 7.02 -1.16 -13.38
C LEU A 288 7.99 -0.80 -12.27
N VAL A 289 7.81 0.34 -11.61
CA VAL A 289 8.62 0.70 -10.44
C VAL A 289 8.49 -0.37 -9.37
N TRP A 290 7.29 -0.87 -9.13
CA TRP A 290 7.02 -1.88 -8.11
C TRP A 290 7.58 -3.24 -8.52
N LYS A 291 7.37 -3.67 -9.77
CA LYS A 291 7.96 -4.93 -10.27
C LYS A 291 9.48 -4.92 -10.22
N GLU A 292 10.10 -3.79 -10.59
CA GLU A 292 11.56 -3.62 -10.52
C GLU A 292 12.07 -3.54 -9.08
N LEU A 293 11.28 -2.94 -8.18
CA LEU A 293 11.59 -2.88 -6.76
C LEU A 293 11.61 -4.28 -6.15
N SER A 294 10.64 -5.12 -6.50
CA SER A 294 10.50 -6.51 -6.03
C SER A 294 11.49 -7.49 -6.66
N ASP A 295 12.20 -7.10 -7.72
CA ASP A 295 13.25 -7.94 -8.30
C ASP A 295 14.41 -8.13 -7.30
N GLY A 296 14.48 -9.32 -6.71
CA GLY A 296 15.48 -9.71 -5.72
C GLY A 296 15.32 -9.08 -4.34
N ARG A 297 14.15 -8.51 -4.01
CA ARG A 297 13.86 -7.90 -2.70
C ARG A 297 12.50 -8.36 -2.17
N SER A 298 12.37 -8.40 -0.84
CA SER A 298 11.08 -8.55 -0.17
C SER A 298 10.41 -7.18 -0.07
N VAL A 299 9.32 -6.98 -0.81
CA VAL A 299 8.60 -5.70 -0.86
C VAL A 299 7.19 -5.89 -0.34
N VAL A 300 6.78 -5.06 0.60
CA VAL A 300 5.40 -5.03 1.10
C VAL A 300 4.83 -3.62 0.95
N HIS A 301 3.63 -3.54 0.37
CA HIS A 301 2.88 -2.30 0.25
C HIS A 301 1.86 -2.20 1.38
N LEU A 302 1.84 -1.08 2.11
CA LEU A 302 0.87 -0.82 3.19
C LEU A 302 0.12 0.47 2.93
N GLY A 303 -1.21 0.44 2.98
CA GLY A 303 -2.01 1.65 2.90
C GLY A 303 -3.50 1.41 3.11
N THR A 304 -4.30 2.47 3.02
CA THR A 304 -5.75 2.34 2.91
C THR A 304 -6.15 1.99 1.48
N ARG A 305 -7.42 1.59 1.26
CA ARG A 305 -7.91 1.18 -0.06
C ARG A 305 -7.67 2.25 -1.13
N SER A 306 -6.96 1.87 -2.20
CA SER A 306 -6.79 2.67 -3.41
C SER A 306 -6.71 1.79 -4.65
N GLY A 307 -7.16 2.31 -5.79
CA GLY A 307 -7.05 1.59 -7.07
C GLY A 307 -5.61 1.29 -7.50
N GLY A 308 -4.64 2.10 -7.05
CA GLY A 308 -3.21 1.83 -7.28
C GLY A 308 -2.73 0.60 -6.53
N LEU A 309 -3.13 0.45 -5.26
CA LEU A 309 -2.85 -0.77 -4.50
C LEU A 309 -3.58 -1.99 -5.07
N GLU A 310 -4.80 -1.83 -5.61
CA GLU A 310 -5.51 -2.95 -6.25
C GLU A 310 -4.75 -3.44 -7.49
N ALA A 311 -4.23 -2.52 -8.30
CA ALA A 311 -3.40 -2.85 -9.45
C ALA A 311 -2.12 -3.59 -9.06
N ILE A 312 -1.49 -3.19 -7.95
CA ILE A 312 -0.29 -3.81 -7.40
C ILE A 312 -0.59 -5.26 -6.94
N SER A 313 -1.67 -5.45 -6.19
CA SER A 313 -2.15 -6.80 -5.81
C SER A 313 -2.44 -7.68 -7.02
N LEU A 314 -3.08 -7.13 -8.07
CA LEU A 314 -3.39 -7.85 -9.30
C LEU A 314 -2.14 -8.28 -10.09
N LEU A 315 -0.99 -7.64 -9.85
CA LEU A 315 0.32 -8.03 -10.40
C LEU A 315 1.07 -9.03 -9.51
N GLY A 316 0.43 -9.52 -8.44
CA GLY A 316 0.97 -10.51 -7.52
C GLY A 316 1.91 -9.95 -6.45
N GLU A 317 1.98 -8.63 -6.29
CA GLU A 317 2.78 -8.01 -5.23
C GLU A 317 2.07 -8.09 -3.87
N ASP A 318 2.84 -8.11 -2.78
CA ASP A 318 2.29 -8.18 -1.44
C ASP A 318 1.73 -6.84 -0.98
N VAL A 319 0.42 -6.85 -0.70
CA VAL A 319 -0.28 -5.65 -0.24
C VAL A 319 -1.07 -5.93 1.04
N LEU A 320 -0.79 -5.10 2.03
CA LEU A 320 -1.48 -5.01 3.31
C LEU A 320 -2.37 -3.77 3.32
N TYR A 321 -3.66 -3.98 3.50
CA TYR A 321 -4.64 -2.91 3.54
C TYR A 321 -5.09 -2.64 4.94
N MET A 322 -5.00 -1.38 5.34
CA MET A 322 -5.64 -0.87 6.55
C MET A 322 -7.07 -0.45 6.22
N GLU A 323 -8.03 -0.93 6.99
CA GLU A 323 -9.42 -0.59 6.77
C GLU A 323 -10.20 -0.41 8.07
N VAL A 324 -11.04 0.61 8.12
CA VAL A 324 -11.94 0.83 9.26
C VAL A 324 -12.89 -0.36 9.43
N GLN A 325 -13.03 -0.84 10.66
CA GLN A 325 -13.97 -1.90 11.00
C GLN A 325 -15.40 -1.52 10.55
N GLY A 326 -16.11 -2.49 9.99
CA GLY A 326 -17.49 -2.29 9.50
C GLY A 326 -17.59 -1.46 8.22
N SER A 327 -16.46 -1.07 7.61
CA SER A 327 -16.45 -0.45 6.30
C SER A 327 -17.09 -1.36 5.25
N ILE A 328 -18.15 -0.86 4.62
CA ILE A 328 -18.84 -1.52 3.49
C ILE A 328 -17.85 -1.74 2.33
N THR A 329 -16.84 -0.88 2.21
CA THR A 329 -15.84 -0.96 1.15
C THR A 329 -14.88 -2.15 1.29
N GLY A 330 -14.92 -2.85 2.42
CA GLY A 330 -14.01 -3.94 2.75
C GLY A 330 -14.45 -5.28 2.24
N ALA A 331 -15.77 -5.47 2.11
CA ALA A 331 -16.34 -6.66 1.48
C ALA A 331 -15.75 -6.89 0.10
N ARG A 332 -15.57 -5.81 -0.67
CA ARG A 332 -14.92 -5.80 -1.98
C ARG A 332 -13.55 -6.48 -1.95
N MET A 333 -12.71 -6.13 -0.97
CA MET A 333 -11.35 -6.62 -0.91
C MET A 333 -11.21 -7.99 -0.24
N LEU A 334 -12.16 -8.36 0.64
CA LEU A 334 -12.27 -9.72 1.13
C LEU A 334 -12.46 -10.72 -0.01
N GLU A 335 -13.16 -10.34 -1.09
CA GLU A 335 -13.26 -11.19 -2.27
C GLU A 335 -11.91 -11.42 -2.96
N PHE A 336 -11.03 -10.41 -3.03
CA PHE A 336 -9.66 -10.61 -3.54
C PHE A 336 -8.89 -11.64 -2.72
N ALA A 337 -8.89 -11.49 -1.38
CA ALA A 337 -8.22 -12.43 -0.47
C ALA A 337 -8.72 -13.88 -0.67
N LYS A 338 -10.05 -14.07 -0.71
CA LYS A 338 -10.69 -15.39 -0.85
C LYS A 338 -10.30 -16.10 -2.14
N ASN A 339 -9.94 -15.36 -3.18
CA ASN A 339 -9.65 -15.90 -4.51
C ASN A 339 -8.15 -15.92 -4.86
N GLY A 340 -7.29 -15.83 -3.83
CA GLY A 340 -5.84 -16.03 -3.99
C GLY A 340 -5.09 -14.85 -4.61
N ILE A 341 -5.72 -13.69 -4.73
CA ILE A 341 -5.01 -12.44 -5.09
C ILE A 341 -4.24 -11.98 -3.85
N SER A 342 -2.96 -11.62 -4.01
CA SER A 342 -2.08 -11.23 -2.88
C SER A 342 -2.60 -9.96 -2.20
N TYR A 343 -3.35 -10.20 -1.13
CA TYR A 343 -4.12 -9.20 -0.41
C TYR A 343 -4.29 -9.69 1.02
N GLN A 344 -3.88 -8.88 2.00
CA GLN A 344 -4.24 -9.11 3.40
C GLN A 344 -4.88 -7.85 4.00
N ARG A 345 -5.95 -8.08 4.74
CA ARG A 345 -6.77 -7.05 5.36
C ARG A 345 -6.44 -6.91 6.83
N HIS A 346 -6.19 -5.69 7.26
CA HIS A 346 -6.03 -5.32 8.66
C HIS A 346 -7.12 -4.33 9.05
N GLU A 347 -8.05 -4.79 9.89
CA GLU A 347 -9.08 -3.94 10.45
C GLU A 347 -8.48 -2.99 11.50
N ILE A 348 -8.76 -1.70 11.38
CA ILE A 348 -8.46 -0.66 12.35
C ILE A 348 -9.78 -0.11 12.89
N GLU A 349 -9.79 0.34 14.14
CA GLU A 349 -11.03 0.79 14.79
C GLU A 349 -11.57 2.09 14.18
N TYR A 350 -10.69 3.02 13.81
CA TYR A 350 -11.06 4.33 13.27
C TYR A 350 -10.19 4.71 12.07
N SER A 351 -10.78 5.45 11.12
CA SER A 351 -9.99 6.10 10.08
C SER A 351 -9.01 7.06 10.77
N PRO A 352 -7.71 7.00 10.43
CA PRO A 352 -6.71 7.91 10.93
C PRO A 352 -6.91 9.23 10.19
N GLY A 353 -7.99 9.95 10.53
CA GLY A 353 -8.33 11.23 9.92
C GLY A 353 -7.27 12.29 10.21
N VAL A 354 -7.63 13.58 10.11
CA VAL A 354 -6.68 14.70 10.28
C VAL A 354 -5.91 14.67 11.62
N ARG A 355 -6.51 14.09 12.68
CA ARG A 355 -5.87 13.93 14.01
C ARG A 355 -4.89 12.75 14.09
N GLY A 356 -4.90 11.86 13.09
CA GLY A 356 -3.84 10.92 12.72
C GLY A 356 -3.32 9.95 13.79
N ARG A 357 -4.15 9.59 14.77
CA ARG A 357 -3.83 8.49 15.68
C ARG A 357 -4.04 7.16 14.94
N ILE A 358 -3.04 6.28 14.92
CA ILE A 358 -3.27 4.86 14.65
C ILE A 358 -4.15 4.35 15.79
N ALA A 359 -5.40 4.02 15.47
CA ALA A 359 -6.21 3.25 16.39
C ALA A 359 -5.63 1.83 16.49
N THR A 360 -5.66 1.26 17.69
CA THR A 360 -5.29 -0.13 17.97
C THR A 360 -5.90 -1.05 16.91
N ALA A 361 -5.07 -1.81 16.21
CA ALA A 361 -5.57 -2.87 15.33
C ALA A 361 -6.34 -3.86 16.19
N ILE A 362 -7.60 -4.12 15.85
CA ILE A 362 -8.41 -5.10 16.57
C ILE A 362 -7.88 -6.47 16.16
N GLY A 363 -7.20 -7.15 17.09
CA GLY A 363 -6.87 -8.56 16.91
C GLY A 363 -8.15 -9.37 16.79
N ARG A 364 -8.14 -10.47 16.04
CA ARG A 364 -9.19 -11.48 16.18
C ARG A 364 -8.55 -12.76 16.65
N ASP A 365 -9.15 -13.41 17.66
CA ASP A 365 -8.69 -14.73 18.09
C ASP A 365 -8.96 -15.78 16.99
N LYS A 366 -8.48 -17.01 17.19
CA LYS A 366 -8.73 -18.13 16.26
C LYS A 366 -10.22 -18.45 16.06
N LYS A 367 -11.11 -17.90 16.88
CA LYS A 367 -12.56 -18.06 16.83
C LYS A 367 -13.27 -16.85 16.19
N GLY A 368 -12.51 -15.84 15.74
CA GLY A 368 -13.01 -14.63 15.09
C GLY A 368 -13.49 -13.52 16.04
N ASN A 369 -13.31 -13.67 17.36
CA ASN A 369 -13.72 -12.68 18.34
C ASN A 369 -12.72 -11.52 18.41
N PRO A 370 -13.18 -10.26 18.56
CA PRO A 370 -12.31 -9.12 18.79
C PRO A 370 -11.44 -9.32 20.04
N VAL A 371 -10.12 -9.18 19.91
CA VAL A 371 -9.15 -9.13 21.00
C VAL A 371 -8.71 -7.69 21.14
N ASN A 372 -9.07 -7.08 22.27
CA ASN A 372 -8.69 -5.72 22.60
C ASN A 372 -7.26 -5.75 23.15
N HIS A 373 -6.28 -5.53 22.27
CA HIS A 373 -4.91 -5.28 22.71
C HIS A 373 -4.85 -3.83 23.15
N GLY A 374 -4.51 -3.56 24.40
CA GLY A 374 -4.22 -2.18 24.85
C GLY A 374 -3.18 -1.51 23.96
N VAL A 375 -2.96 -0.20 24.13
CA VAL A 375 -2.17 0.69 23.25
C VAL A 375 -0.68 0.29 23.06
N GLY A 376 -0.23 -0.86 23.59
CA GLY A 376 1.12 -1.41 23.41
C GLY A 376 1.17 -2.64 22.47
N ARG A 377 2.00 -2.55 21.41
CA ARG A 377 2.33 -3.59 20.41
C ARG A 377 1.10 -4.18 19.70
N THR A 378 0.77 -3.61 18.55
CA THR A 378 -0.43 -3.92 17.77
C THR A 378 -0.22 -5.08 16.78
N ASN A 379 -1.31 -5.79 16.49
CA ASN A 379 -1.43 -6.92 15.54
C ASN A 379 -0.88 -6.63 14.12
N ILE A 380 -0.78 -5.35 13.72
CA ILE A 380 -0.20 -4.94 12.43
C ILE A 380 1.32 -5.16 12.41
N ASP A 381 2.03 -4.92 13.52
CA ASP A 381 3.48 -5.15 13.61
C ASP A 381 3.78 -6.65 13.47
N ASP A 382 3.05 -7.49 14.19
CA ASP A 382 3.21 -8.95 14.14
C ASP A 382 2.83 -9.54 12.77
N ALA A 383 1.75 -9.08 12.15
CA ALA A 383 1.37 -9.52 10.81
C ALA A 383 2.40 -9.10 9.75
N MET A 384 2.91 -7.87 9.83
CA MET A 384 3.98 -7.39 8.97
C MET A 384 5.27 -8.18 9.15
N ARG A 385 5.70 -8.41 10.40
CA ARG A 385 6.89 -9.21 10.71
C ARG A 385 6.76 -10.62 10.19
N THR A 386 5.59 -11.23 10.41
CA THR A 386 5.30 -12.58 9.92
C THR A 386 5.39 -12.60 8.40
N ARG A 387 4.71 -11.66 7.72
CA ARG A 387 4.70 -11.64 6.25
C ARG A 387 6.08 -11.32 5.66
N LEU A 388 6.80 -10.35 6.20
CA LEU A 388 8.14 -10.01 5.74
C LEU A 388 9.14 -11.13 6.01
N GLY A 389 9.02 -11.82 7.15
CA GLY A 389 9.78 -13.03 7.44
C GLY A 389 9.49 -14.15 6.45
N GLU A 390 8.22 -14.43 6.18
CA GLU A 390 7.78 -15.41 5.18
C GLU A 390 8.31 -15.07 3.78
N LEU A 391 8.21 -13.82 3.35
CA LEU A 391 8.67 -13.37 2.04
C LEU A 391 10.19 -13.42 1.92
N ALA A 392 10.92 -12.99 2.96
CA ALA A 392 12.37 -13.10 2.99
C ALA A 392 12.83 -14.55 2.90
N GLU A 393 12.14 -15.48 3.58
CA GLU A 393 12.39 -16.91 3.48
C GLU A 393 12.04 -17.48 2.09
N GLN A 394 10.88 -17.11 1.52
CA GLN A 394 10.48 -17.50 0.16
C GLN A 394 11.48 -17.04 -0.89
N HIS A 395 11.87 -15.76 -0.86
CA HIS A 395 12.88 -15.23 -1.78
C HIS A 395 14.26 -15.87 -1.58
N TRP A 396 14.65 -16.16 -0.33
CA TRP A 396 15.89 -16.87 -0.03
C TRP A 396 15.88 -18.28 -0.63
N ASN A 397 14.77 -19.01 -0.47
CA ASN A 397 14.60 -20.36 -1.00
C ASN A 397 14.58 -20.36 -2.53
N ALA A 398 13.73 -19.53 -3.17
CA ALA A 398 13.66 -19.41 -4.63
C ALA A 398 15.02 -19.04 -5.26
N ARG A 399 15.78 -18.14 -4.61
CA ARG A 399 17.12 -17.78 -5.08
C ARG A 399 18.12 -18.91 -4.93
N ASN A 400 18.06 -19.69 -3.86
CA ASN A 400 18.94 -20.85 -3.65
C ASN A 400 18.57 -22.00 -4.59
N GLU A 401 17.29 -22.23 -4.84
CA GLU A 401 16.82 -23.21 -5.83
C GLU A 401 17.25 -22.80 -7.24
N GLY A 402 17.10 -21.52 -7.61
CA GLY A 402 17.63 -20.98 -8.86
C GLY A 402 19.16 -20.96 -8.93
N TYR A 403 19.86 -20.86 -7.80
CA TYR A 403 21.32 -20.98 -7.72
C TYR A 403 21.76 -22.45 -7.89
N ASP A 404 21.06 -23.39 -7.26
CA ASP A 404 21.31 -24.82 -7.36
C ASP A 404 20.97 -25.36 -8.75
N ALA A 405 19.92 -24.85 -9.40
CA ALA A 405 19.60 -25.16 -10.80
C ALA A 405 20.72 -24.69 -11.74
N ARG A 406 21.20 -23.45 -11.58
CA ARG A 406 22.35 -22.92 -12.34
C ARG A 406 23.66 -23.65 -12.03
N ARG A 407 23.87 -24.06 -10.78
CA ARG A 407 25.03 -24.86 -10.35
C ARG A 407 24.99 -26.25 -10.96
N LYS A 408 23.81 -26.88 -11.02
CA LYS A 408 23.60 -28.18 -11.68
C LYS A 408 23.83 -28.07 -13.18
N GLU A 409 23.38 -26.99 -13.81
CA GLU A 409 23.62 -26.71 -15.22
C GLU A 409 25.10 -26.44 -15.53
N ALA A 410 25.80 -25.66 -14.69
CA ALA A 410 27.25 -25.43 -14.81
C ALA A 410 28.06 -26.72 -14.58
N HIS A 411 27.61 -27.58 -13.65
CA HIS A 411 28.22 -28.89 -13.42
C HIS A 411 28.03 -29.82 -14.63
N LEU A 412 26.85 -29.83 -15.25
CA LEU A 412 26.60 -30.55 -16.50
C LEU A 412 27.45 -30.02 -17.67
N ARG A 413 27.85 -28.75 -17.63
CA ARG A 413 28.74 -28.12 -18.62
C ARG A 413 30.24 -28.28 -18.31
N GLY A 414 30.62 -28.93 -17.20
CA GLY A 414 32.02 -29.15 -16.83
C GLY A 414 32.75 -27.91 -16.30
N GLU A 415 32.02 -26.85 -15.95
CA GLU A 415 32.58 -25.59 -15.45
C GLU A 415 32.68 -25.65 -13.91
N GLN A 416 33.80 -26.14 -13.33
CA GLN A 416 34.02 -26.05 -11.88
C GLN A 416 35.27 -25.25 -11.51
N LYS A 417 35.07 -24.27 -10.62
CA LYS A 417 36.07 -23.83 -9.62
C LYS A 417 35.47 -23.99 -8.21
N PRO A 418 36.27 -24.35 -7.20
CA PRO A 418 35.78 -24.57 -5.84
C PRO A 418 35.49 -23.22 -5.15
N VAL A 419 34.36 -23.13 -4.45
CA VAL A 419 33.99 -21.98 -3.59
C VAL A 419 33.63 -22.52 -2.19
N PRO A 420 33.99 -21.83 -1.08
CA PRO A 420 33.90 -22.38 0.28
C PRO A 420 32.47 -22.49 0.82
N ALA A 421 32.26 -23.42 1.75
CA ALA A 421 30.97 -23.75 2.35
C ALA A 421 30.35 -22.60 3.18
N LEU A 422 29.14 -22.16 2.80
CA LEU A 422 28.36 -21.07 3.41
C LEU A 422 27.63 -21.43 4.70
N ALA A 423 27.43 -22.72 4.99
CA ALA A 423 26.55 -23.17 6.07
C ALA A 423 27.05 -22.87 7.50
N SER A 424 28.36 -22.77 7.72
CA SER A 424 28.94 -22.47 9.03
C SER A 424 28.77 -21.01 9.46
N ASN A 425 28.59 -20.09 8.52
CA ASN A 425 28.56 -18.64 8.80
C ASN A 425 27.19 -18.14 9.28
N ALA A 426 26.09 -18.82 8.91
CA ALA A 426 24.74 -18.40 9.27
C ALA A 426 24.43 -18.56 10.77
N LYS A 427 24.94 -19.63 11.40
CA LYS A 427 24.72 -19.91 12.83
C LYS A 427 25.48 -18.94 13.73
N ALA A 428 26.69 -18.54 13.31
CA ALA A 428 27.50 -17.54 14.01
C ALA A 428 26.86 -16.14 13.93
N PHE A 429 26.35 -15.77 12.75
CA PHE A 429 25.70 -14.47 12.53
C PHE A 429 24.40 -14.31 13.35
N LYS A 430 23.57 -15.36 13.42
CA LYS A 430 22.32 -15.34 14.22
C LYS A 430 22.58 -15.13 15.71
N LYS A 431 23.66 -15.72 16.25
CA LYS A 431 24.04 -15.56 17.66
C LYS A 431 24.49 -14.12 17.97
N GLN A 432 25.29 -13.53 17.08
CA GLN A 432 25.81 -12.17 17.22
C GLN A 432 24.70 -11.11 17.28
N ILE A 433 23.62 -11.29 16.51
CA ILE A 433 22.47 -10.38 16.53
C ILE A 433 21.72 -10.43 17.87
N MET A 434 21.52 -11.64 18.43
CA MET A 434 20.79 -11.79 19.70
C MET A 434 21.57 -11.21 20.88
N ASP A 435 22.89 -11.34 20.89
CA ASP A 435 23.74 -10.79 21.94
C ASP A 435 23.72 -9.24 21.93
N GLN A 436 23.74 -8.61 20.74
CA GLN A 436 23.68 -7.15 20.60
C GLN A 436 22.34 -6.54 21.04
N GLN A 437 21.23 -7.28 20.90
CA GLN A 437 19.90 -6.81 21.30
C GLN A 437 19.73 -6.77 22.83
N ASN A 438 20.27 -7.76 23.55
CA ASN A 438 20.16 -7.85 25.02
C ASN A 438 20.94 -6.74 25.74
N ASP A 439 22.09 -6.33 25.19
CA ASP A 439 22.91 -5.26 25.74
C ASP A 439 22.26 -3.87 25.59
N ALA A 440 21.61 -3.62 24.45
CA ALA A 440 20.93 -2.34 24.17
C ALA A 440 19.74 -2.10 25.13
N VAL A 441 18.96 -3.13 25.42
CA VAL A 441 17.81 -3.06 26.36
C VAL A 441 18.28 -2.76 27.79
N SER A 442 19.37 -3.40 28.21
CA SER A 442 19.96 -3.23 29.55
C SER A 442 20.58 -1.84 29.75
N GLY A 443 21.15 -1.24 28.71
CA GLY A 443 21.66 0.13 28.72
C GLY A 443 20.55 1.19 28.80
N HIS A 444 19.49 1.03 28.02
CA HIS A 444 18.39 1.99 27.97
C HIS A 444 17.60 2.05 29.30
N ARG A 445 17.36 0.89 29.94
CA ARG A 445 16.69 0.80 31.24
C ARG A 445 17.44 1.57 32.35
N ARG A 446 18.78 1.47 32.38
CA ARG A 446 19.62 2.18 33.36
C ARG A 446 19.58 3.70 33.15
N HIS A 447 19.61 4.15 31.90
CA HIS A 447 19.55 5.56 31.55
C HIS A 447 18.21 6.22 31.94
N LEU A 448 17.09 5.53 31.69
CA LEU A 448 15.76 6.02 32.07
C LEU A 448 15.60 6.10 33.59
N GLN A 449 16.07 5.07 34.32
CA GLN A 449 16.04 5.09 35.78
C GLN A 449 16.84 6.26 36.37
N SER A 450 17.98 6.65 35.80
CA SER A 450 18.77 7.77 36.33
C SER A 450 18.12 9.14 36.09
N LYS A 451 17.34 9.30 35.01
CA LYS A 451 16.64 10.57 34.71
C LYS A 451 15.31 10.72 35.43
N ILE A 452 14.61 9.61 35.65
CA ILE A 452 13.24 9.61 36.17
C ILE A 452 13.21 9.61 37.70
N LYS A 453 14.16 8.92 38.35
CA LYS A 453 14.23 8.82 39.81
C LYS A 453 14.26 10.19 40.53
N PRO A 454 14.99 11.22 40.05
CA PRO A 454 14.97 12.56 40.64
C PRO A 454 13.58 13.25 40.63
N LEU A 455 12.77 13.02 39.59
CA LEU A 455 11.46 13.67 39.40
C LEU A 455 10.40 13.18 40.39
N PHE A 456 10.52 11.92 40.83
CA PHE A 456 9.67 11.35 41.87
C PHE A 456 10.09 11.77 43.28
N SER A 457 11.36 12.09 43.49
CA SER A 457 11.87 12.57 44.79
C SER A 457 11.67 14.07 45.04
N SER A 458 11.42 14.87 43.99
CA SER A 458 11.28 16.33 44.11
C SER A 458 9.87 16.82 44.48
N GLY A 459 8.94 15.92 44.84
CA GLY A 459 7.59 16.31 45.28
C GLY A 459 6.70 16.90 44.18
N THR A 460 7.07 16.75 42.90
CA THR A 460 6.39 17.37 41.74
C THR A 460 5.03 16.78 41.39
N PHE A 461 4.55 15.81 42.16
CA PHE A 461 3.32 15.07 41.88
C PHE A 461 2.36 15.26 43.07
N ASN A 462 1.36 16.13 42.90
CA ASN A 462 0.31 16.29 43.91
C ASN A 462 -0.70 15.16 43.79
N LYS A 463 -0.82 14.40 44.87
CA LYS A 463 -1.82 13.36 45.05
C LYS A 463 -3.13 14.03 45.42
N ASN A 464 -4.20 13.78 44.68
CA ASN A 464 -5.54 14.18 45.08
C ASN A 464 -5.84 13.49 46.42
N THR A 465 -6.11 14.28 47.46
CA THR A 465 -6.29 13.79 48.83
C THR A 465 -7.58 13.02 49.04
N GLU A 466 -8.56 13.15 48.15
CA GLU A 466 -9.85 12.45 48.23
C GLU A 466 -9.84 11.11 47.48
N THR A 467 -9.20 11.04 46.31
CA THR A 467 -9.20 9.82 45.47
C THR A 467 -7.91 9.02 45.53
N GLY A 468 -6.82 9.61 46.03
CA GLY A 468 -5.49 9.03 45.97
C GLY A 468 -4.87 9.00 44.56
N GLU A 469 -5.55 9.52 43.55
CA GLU A 469 -5.07 9.61 42.17
C GLU A 469 -4.23 10.89 41.94
N LEU A 470 -3.30 10.85 40.99
CA LEU A 470 -2.55 12.04 40.59
C LEU A 470 -3.42 12.90 39.65
N ASP A 471 -3.50 14.21 39.88
CA ASP A 471 -4.27 15.11 39.01
C ASP A 471 -3.46 15.48 37.75
N TYR A 472 -3.83 14.89 36.61
CA TYR A 472 -3.19 15.10 35.31
C TYR A 472 -3.71 16.33 34.55
N ARG A 473 -4.66 17.11 35.10
CA ARG A 473 -5.29 18.23 34.36
C ARG A 473 -4.43 19.49 34.26
N GLN A 474 -3.28 19.53 34.94
CA GLN A 474 -2.30 20.63 34.85
C GLN A 474 -1.01 20.23 34.14
N TYR A 475 -1.09 19.37 33.11
CA TYR A 475 0.07 19.05 32.29
C TYR A 475 0.30 20.16 31.25
N ASP A 476 1.06 21.19 31.60
CA ASP A 476 1.60 22.14 30.63
C ASP A 476 2.80 21.50 29.91
N TYR A 477 2.53 21.11 28.66
CA TYR A 477 3.46 20.46 27.76
C TYR A 477 4.69 21.33 27.45
N GLU A 478 4.55 22.66 27.53
CA GLU A 478 5.64 23.60 27.22
C GLU A 478 6.62 23.75 28.38
N THR A 479 6.15 23.76 29.63
CA THR A 479 7.03 23.84 30.81
C THR A 479 7.91 22.60 30.96
N THR A 480 7.41 21.42 30.59
CA THR A 480 8.15 20.15 30.70
C THR A 480 9.24 20.04 29.61
N ARG A 481 8.99 20.60 28.42
CA ARG A 481 9.98 20.70 27.33
C ARG A 481 11.13 21.65 27.68
N GLY A 482 10.86 22.71 28.46
CA GLY A 482 11.87 23.63 28.99
C GLY A 482 12.93 22.98 29.90
N ARG A 483 12.71 21.75 30.35
CA ARG A 483 13.65 20.99 31.21
C ARG A 483 14.51 19.97 30.47
N GLY A 484 14.57 20.02 29.13
CA GLY A 484 15.48 19.21 28.32
C GLY A 484 15.10 17.73 28.19
N MET A 485 13.84 17.38 28.45
CA MET A 485 13.31 16.04 28.17
C MET A 485 13.01 15.87 26.68
N SER A 486 13.49 14.78 26.09
CA SER A 486 13.14 14.39 24.72
C SER A 486 11.75 13.77 24.67
N TYR A 487 11.14 13.71 23.47
CA TYR A 487 9.86 13.03 23.25
C TYR A 487 9.87 11.57 23.73
N THR A 488 11.02 10.89 23.58
CA THR A 488 11.23 9.53 24.06
C THR A 488 11.23 9.43 25.58
N ASP A 489 11.75 10.46 26.28
CA ASP A 489 11.76 10.51 27.75
C ASP A 489 10.32 10.68 28.28
N LEU A 490 9.49 11.48 27.61
CA LEU A 490 8.08 11.70 27.98
C LEU A 490 7.23 10.43 27.76
N TYR A 491 7.42 9.76 26.63
CA TYR A 491 6.72 8.50 26.32
C TYR A 491 7.14 7.35 27.25
N ALA A 492 8.43 7.27 27.61
CA ALA A 492 8.92 6.30 28.58
C ALA A 492 8.42 6.57 30.00
N LEU A 493 8.21 7.84 30.36
CA LEU A 493 7.59 8.24 31.62
C LEU A 493 6.14 7.72 31.71
N ASP A 494 5.37 7.88 30.63
CA ASP A 494 3.98 7.42 30.52
C ASP A 494 3.88 5.89 30.74
N LEU A 495 4.72 5.12 30.06
CA LEU A 495 4.76 3.66 30.19
C LEU A 495 5.20 3.18 31.60
N LEU A 496 6.12 3.90 32.25
CA LEU A 496 6.58 3.55 33.61
C LEU A 496 5.55 3.90 34.68
N VAL A 497 4.79 4.97 34.46
CA VAL A 497 3.63 5.33 35.28
C VAL A 497 2.56 4.24 35.16
N GLU A 498 2.18 3.84 33.94
CA GLU A 498 1.23 2.74 33.73
C GLU A 498 1.68 1.41 34.37
N GLN A 499 2.95 1.03 34.26
CA GLN A 499 3.48 -0.19 34.89
C GLN A 499 3.43 -0.15 36.42
N ARG A 500 3.67 1.00 37.05
CA ARG A 500 3.66 1.13 38.50
C ARG A 500 2.25 1.06 39.10
N PHE A 501 1.24 1.50 38.36
CA PHE A 501 -0.15 1.51 38.82
C PHE A 501 -0.96 0.29 38.40
N SER A 502 -0.60 -0.39 37.31
CA SER A 502 -1.16 -1.71 36.96
C SER A 502 -0.75 -2.81 37.94
N GLY A 503 0.38 -2.64 38.65
CA GLY A 503 0.82 -3.53 39.73
C GLY A 503 0.17 -3.27 41.11
N GLN A 504 -0.71 -2.28 41.24
CA GLN A 504 -1.40 -1.95 42.51
C GLN A 504 -2.90 -2.28 42.52
N ARG A 505 -3.44 -2.89 41.47
CA ARG A 505 -4.71 -3.60 41.53
C ARG A 505 -4.41 -5.09 41.72
N GLY A 506 -4.43 -5.51 42.99
CA GLY A 506 -4.55 -6.92 43.35
C GLY A 506 -5.89 -7.49 42.92
#